data_AF-U5ELN9-F1
#
_entry.id   AF-U5ELN9-F1
#
_cell.length_a   1.000
_cell.length_b   1.000
_cell.length_c   1.000
_cell.angle_alpha   90.00
_cell.angle_beta   90.00
_cell.angle_gamma   90.00
#
_symmetry.space_group_name_H-M   'P 1'
#
loop_
_entity.id
_entity.type
_entity.pdbx_description
1 polymer ?
#
loop_
_entity_poly.entity_id
_entity_poly.type
_entity_poly.pdbx_seq_one_letter_code
_entity_poly.pdbx_strand_id
1 'polypeptide(L)'
;MGGVDTSKWKPRKARGTLSYRFGNWFSLGVITAGVSIFSIYYFLIIDGNKFVEKYTEKFLTLSEEEKDRKFFIRNSFLPQKSGDQIRKYMKEFQNDTTR
;
A
#
# COMPACT_ATOMS: atom_id res chain seq x y z
N MET A 1 -67.39 1.34 2.81
CA MET A 1 -66.26 2.15 3.30
C MET A 1 -65.71 2.95 2.13
N GLY A 2 -66.07 4.23 2.05
CA GLY A 2 -65.70 5.10 0.93
C GLY A 2 -64.21 5.44 0.99
N GLY A 3 -63.47 5.04 -0.05
CA GLY A 3 -62.06 5.40 -0.20
C GLY A 3 -61.94 6.90 -0.45
N VAL A 4 -61.15 7.57 0.38
CA VAL A 4 -60.80 8.98 0.17
C VAL A 4 -60.00 9.07 -1.14
N ASP A 5 -60.46 9.89 -2.07
CA ASP A 5 -59.75 10.15 -3.33
C ASP A 5 -58.42 10.88 -3.04
N THR A 6 -57.33 10.13 -3.11
CA THR A 6 -55.97 10.65 -2.88
C THR A 6 -55.31 11.23 -4.13
N SER A 7 -55.99 11.24 -5.29
CA SER A 7 -55.41 11.70 -6.56
C SER A 7 -54.99 13.18 -6.53
N LYS A 8 -55.70 14.00 -5.75
CA LYS A 8 -55.46 15.45 -5.61
C LYS A 8 -54.63 15.82 -4.37
N TRP A 9 -54.16 14.85 -3.60
CA TRP A 9 -53.36 15.16 -2.42
C TRP A 9 -51.96 15.63 -2.82
N LYS A 10 -51.56 16.78 -2.25
CA LYS A 10 -50.21 17.30 -2.41
C LYS A 10 -49.21 16.23 -1.96
N PRO A 11 -48.27 15.80 -2.81
CA PRO A 11 -47.27 14.81 -2.42
C PRO A 11 -46.41 15.37 -1.28
N ARG A 12 -46.47 14.71 -0.11
CA ARG A 12 -45.71 15.14 1.09
C ARG A 12 -44.21 14.82 1.03
N LYS A 13 -43.81 13.98 0.08
CA LYS A 13 -42.41 13.64 -0.18
C LYS A 13 -42.16 13.88 -1.67
N ALA A 14 -40.99 14.42 -2.02
CA ALA A 14 -40.51 14.49 -3.41
C ALA A 14 -40.22 13.08 -4.00
N ARG A 15 -40.79 12.02 -3.45
CA ARG A 15 -40.62 10.64 -3.89
C ARG A 15 -41.15 10.54 -5.32
N GLY A 16 -40.24 10.24 -6.25
CA GLY A 16 -40.55 10.13 -7.68
C GLY A 16 -40.15 11.34 -8.52
N THR A 17 -39.75 12.47 -7.91
CA THR A 17 -39.19 13.59 -8.67
C THR A 17 -37.75 13.29 -9.09
N LEU A 18 -37.33 13.87 -10.21
CA LEU A 18 -35.93 13.81 -10.65
C LEU A 18 -34.99 14.37 -9.56
N SER A 19 -35.38 15.43 -8.85
CA SER A 19 -34.58 16.00 -7.76
C SER A 19 -34.29 15.03 -6.61
N TYR A 20 -35.27 14.19 -6.23
CA TYR A 20 -35.07 13.16 -5.21
C TYR A 20 -34.14 12.04 -5.68
N ARG A 21 -34.21 11.67 -6.96
CA ARG A 21 -33.29 10.68 -7.55
C ARG A 21 -31.88 11.25 -7.67
N PHE A 22 -31.72 12.47 -8.19
CA PHE A 22 -30.40 13.10 -8.34
C PHE A 22 -29.71 13.36 -7.01
N GLY A 23 -30.44 13.71 -5.95
CA GLY A 23 -29.85 13.91 -4.62
C GLY A 23 -29.12 12.67 -4.11
N ASN A 24 -29.75 11.49 -4.19
CA ASN A 24 -29.12 10.24 -3.74
C ASN A 24 -27.89 9.85 -4.57
N TRP A 25 -27.92 10.10 -5.88
CA TRP A 25 -26.81 9.76 -6.78
C TRP A 25 -25.64 10.73 -6.62
N PHE A 26 -25.94 12.01 -6.42
CA PHE A 26 -24.93 13.02 -6.12
C PHE A 26 -24.26 12.75 -4.77
N SER A 27 -25.05 12.48 -3.71
CA SER A 27 -24.48 12.12 -2.41
C SER A 27 -23.64 10.87 -2.49
N LEU A 28 -24.09 9.86 -3.24
CA LEU A 28 -23.32 8.65 -3.47
C LEU A 28 -22.01 8.98 -4.17
N GLY A 29 -22.03 9.77 -5.25
CA GLY A 29 -20.84 10.21 -5.97
C GLY A 29 -19.81 10.93 -5.09
N VAL A 30 -20.27 11.85 -4.24
CA VAL A 30 -19.40 12.57 -3.29
C VAL A 30 -18.76 11.62 -2.28
N ILE A 31 -19.53 10.67 -1.73
CA ILE A 31 -19.02 9.66 -0.80
C ILE A 31 -17.97 8.79 -1.49
N THR A 32 -18.26 8.27 -2.68
CA THR A 32 -17.33 7.39 -3.40
C THR A 32 -16.04 8.11 -3.77
N ALA A 33 -16.13 9.39 -4.16
CA ALA A 33 -14.96 10.22 -4.45
C ALA A 33 -14.11 10.51 -3.20
N GLY A 34 -14.75 10.83 -2.07
CA GLY A 34 -14.04 11.05 -0.81
C GLY A 34 -13.30 9.79 -0.34
N VAL A 35 -13.97 8.63 -0.41
CA VAL A 35 -13.39 7.34 -0.02
C VAL A 35 -12.23 6.95 -0.93
N SER A 36 -12.35 7.16 -2.25
CA SER A 36 -11.27 6.81 -3.19
C SER A 36 -10.04 7.69 -2.97
N ILE A 37 -10.21 9.01 -2.83
CA ILE A 37 -9.10 9.94 -2.57
C ILE A 37 -8.42 9.61 -1.24
N PHE A 38 -9.20 9.36 -0.19
CA PHE A 38 -8.67 9.01 1.12
C PHE A 38 -7.90 7.69 1.09
N SER A 39 -8.44 6.67 0.41
CA SER A 39 -7.80 5.38 0.27
C SER A 39 -6.45 5.50 -0.47
N ILE A 40 -6.42 6.23 -1.59
CA ILE A 40 -5.19 6.51 -2.34
C ILE A 40 -4.16 7.24 -1.47
N TYR A 41 -4.58 8.29 -0.76
CA TYR A 41 -3.70 9.04 0.14
C TYR A 41 -3.10 8.15 1.22
N TYR A 42 -3.93 7.35 1.89
CA TYR A 42 -3.50 6.48 2.98
C TYR A 42 -2.52 5.41 2.50
N PHE A 43 -2.85 4.71 1.42
CA PHE A 43 -2.02 3.63 0.89
C PHE A 43 -0.71 4.13 0.25
N LEU A 44 -0.70 5.28 -0.42
CA LEU A 44 0.50 5.77 -1.09
C LEU A 44 1.42 6.58 -0.17
N ILE A 45 0.86 7.39 0.73
CA ILE A 45 1.65 8.36 1.52
C ILE A 45 1.94 7.85 2.92
N ILE A 46 0.97 7.24 3.59
CA ILE A 46 1.14 6.77 4.98
C ILE A 46 1.75 5.37 5.02
N ASP A 47 1.23 4.46 4.19
CA ASP A 47 1.61 3.04 4.22
C ASP A 47 2.45 2.57 3.02
N GLY A 48 2.69 3.45 2.04
CA GLY A 48 3.32 3.09 0.76
C GLY A 48 4.66 2.39 0.92
N ASN A 49 5.50 2.86 1.84
CA ASN A 49 6.81 2.26 2.09
C ASN A 49 6.71 0.87 2.76
N LYS A 50 5.77 0.69 3.70
CA LYS A 50 5.58 -0.60 4.40
C LYS A 50 4.90 -1.64 3.52
N PHE A 51 3.98 -1.20 2.66
CA PHE A 51 3.32 -2.06 1.69
C PHE A 51 4.31 -2.52 0.62
N VAL A 52 5.13 -1.61 0.08
CA VAL A 52 6.18 -1.96 -0.87
C VAL A 52 7.19 -2.91 -0.24
N GLU A 53 7.65 -2.66 1.00
CA GLU A 53 8.59 -3.56 1.70
C GLU A 53 8.00 -4.96 1.93
N LYS A 54 6.74 -5.05 2.38
CA LYS A 54 6.07 -6.34 2.61
C LYS A 54 5.79 -7.10 1.31
N TYR A 55 5.47 -6.39 0.22
CA TYR A 55 5.28 -7.01 -1.10
C TYR A 55 6.61 -7.35 -1.75
N THR A 56 7.64 -6.52 -1.62
CA THR A 56 8.99 -6.86 -2.10
C THR A 56 9.56 -8.04 -1.33
N GLU A 57 9.41 -8.16 -0.01
CA GLU A 57 9.83 -9.39 0.70
C GLU A 57 9.12 -10.65 0.23
N LYS A 58 7.87 -10.53 -0.25
CA LYS A 58 7.06 -11.66 -0.69
C LYS A 58 7.25 -12.03 -2.16
N PHE A 59 7.61 -11.06 -3.01
CA PHE A 59 7.84 -11.24 -4.45
C PHE A 59 9.33 -11.36 -4.79
N LEU A 60 10.21 -10.63 -4.09
CA LEU A 60 11.66 -10.84 -4.04
C LEU A 60 11.97 -11.73 -2.84
N THR A 61 11.43 -12.94 -2.84
CA THR A 61 12.06 -14.03 -2.09
C THR A 61 13.46 -14.21 -2.70
N LEU A 62 14.42 -13.43 -2.19
CA LEU A 62 15.83 -13.79 -2.20
C LEU A 62 15.89 -15.25 -1.77
N SER A 63 16.64 -16.07 -2.50
CA SER A 63 16.75 -17.50 -2.18
C SER A 63 17.07 -17.63 -0.68
N GLU A 64 16.53 -18.66 -0.02
CA GLU A 64 16.75 -18.85 1.42
C GLU A 64 18.25 -18.79 1.77
N GLU A 65 19.12 -19.20 0.84
CA GLU A 65 20.57 -19.02 0.86
C GLU A 65 21.07 -17.58 1.05
N GLU A 66 20.49 -16.57 0.41
CA GLU A 66 20.90 -15.17 0.60
C GLU A 66 20.44 -14.60 1.94
N LYS A 67 19.29 -15.07 2.45
CA LYS A 67 18.77 -14.71 3.76
C LYS A 67 19.63 -15.33 4.86
N ASP A 68 19.98 -16.59 4.72
CA ASP A 68 20.91 -17.29 5.61
C ASP A 68 22.31 -16.71 5.53
N ARG A 69 22.84 -16.37 4.35
CA ARG A 69 24.15 -15.72 4.23
C ARG A 69 24.20 -14.38 4.96
N LYS A 70 23.16 -13.54 4.81
CA LYS A 70 23.08 -12.27 5.55
C LYS A 70 22.88 -12.49 7.05
N PHE A 71 22.09 -13.49 7.45
CA PHE A 71 21.92 -13.86 8.85
C PHE A 71 23.21 -14.38 9.46
N PHE A 72 23.96 -15.25 8.78
CA PHE A 72 25.29 -15.67 9.21
C PHE A 72 26.27 -14.50 9.26
N ILE A 73 26.29 -13.59 8.29
CA ILE A 73 27.19 -12.42 8.35
C ILE A 73 26.82 -11.46 9.51
N ARG A 74 25.53 -11.34 9.84
CA ARG A 74 25.03 -10.42 10.87
C ARG A 74 25.02 -11.00 12.29
N ASN A 75 24.74 -12.30 12.42
CA ASN A 75 24.56 -13.02 13.69
C ASN A 75 25.70 -14.00 13.99
N SER A 76 26.56 -14.35 13.03
CA SER A 76 27.87 -14.91 13.38
C SER A 76 28.66 -13.79 14.03
N PHE A 77 29.30 -14.11 15.15
CA PHE A 77 30.23 -13.27 15.90
C PHE A 77 31.51 -12.90 15.10
N LEU A 78 31.42 -12.84 13.76
CA LEU A 78 32.44 -12.27 12.92
C LEU A 78 32.43 -10.75 13.18
N PRO A 79 33.48 -10.19 13.80
CA PRO A 79 33.53 -8.75 14.00
C PRO A 79 33.43 -8.08 12.64
N GLN A 80 32.58 -7.06 12.54
CA GLN A 80 32.55 -6.19 11.36
C GLN A 80 33.98 -5.74 11.09
N LYS A 81 34.58 -6.25 10.00
CA LYS A 81 35.96 -5.91 9.68
C LYS A 81 36.02 -4.41 9.42
N SER A 82 36.93 -3.71 10.09
CA SER A 82 37.16 -2.29 9.85
C SER A 82 37.42 -2.03 8.36
N GLY A 83 36.97 -0.90 7.84
CA GLY A 83 37.10 -0.55 6.43
C GLY A 83 38.54 -0.63 5.90
N ASP A 84 39.54 -0.45 6.75
CA ASP A 84 40.95 -0.58 6.39
C ASP A 84 41.38 -2.03 6.16
N GLN A 85 40.81 -2.98 6.91
CA GLN A 85 41.06 -4.40 6.71
C GLN A 85 40.43 -4.88 5.41
N ILE A 86 39.22 -4.41 5.08
CA ILE A 86 38.55 -4.73 3.80
C ILE A 86 39.40 -4.26 2.61
N ARG A 87 39.95 -3.03 2.67
CA ARG A 87 40.86 -2.52 1.64
C ARG A 87 42.14 -3.33 1.51
N LYS A 88 42.69 -3.81 2.64
CA LYS A 88 43.89 -4.66 2.63
C LYS A 88 43.65 -6.00 1.95
N TYR A 89 42.56 -6.69 2.29
CA TYR A 89 42.19 -7.96 1.63
C TYR A 89 41.90 -7.74 0.15
N MET A 90 41.22 -6.66 -0.23
CA MET A 90 40.93 -6.36 -1.63
C MET A 90 42.20 -6.21 -2.48
N LYS A 91 43.23 -5.53 -1.93
CA LYS A 91 44.55 -5.42 -2.58
C LYS A 91 45.28 -6.76 -2.67
N GLU A 92 45.15 -7.60 -1.66
CA GLU A 92 45.79 -8.93 -1.59
C GLU A 92 45.20 -9.87 -2.65
N PHE A 93 43.86 -9.93 -2.76
CA PHE A 93 43.18 -10.68 -3.83
C PHE A 93 43.54 -10.19 -5.24
N GLN A 94 43.66 -8.87 -5.43
CA GLN A 94 44.00 -8.29 -6.73
C GLN A 94 45.43 -8.66 -7.17
N ASN A 95 46.36 -8.78 -6.22
CA ASN A 95 47.73 -9.19 -6.48
C ASN A 95 47.85 -10.70 -6.77
N ASP A 96 47.03 -11.54 -6.11
CA ASP A 96 47.01 -12.98 -6.39
C ASP A 96 46.34 -13.31 -7.72
N THR A 97 45.43 -12.47 -8.21
CA THR A 97 44.78 -12.66 -9.53
C THR A 97 45.68 -12.21 -10.70
N THR A 98 46.71 -11.39 -10.41
CA THR A 98 47.67 -10.89 -11.40
C THR A 98 48.99 -11.68 -11.41
N ARG A 99 49.04 -12.79 -10.65
CA ARG A 99 50.07 -13.83 -10.72
C ARG A 99 49.54 -15.04 -11.50
#